data_AF-A0A5J4TQ71-F1
#
_entry.id   AF-A0A5J4TQ71-F1
#
_cell.length_a   1.000
_cell.length_b   1.000
_cell.length_c   1.000
_cell.angle_alpha   90.00
_cell.angle_beta   90.00
_cell.angle_gamma   90.00
#
_symmetry.space_group_name_H-M   'P 1'
#
loop_
_entity.id
_entity.type
_entity.pdbx_description
1 polymer ?
#
loop_
_entity_poly.entity_id
_entity_poly.type
_entity_poly.pdbx_seq_one_letter_code
_entity_poly.pdbx_strand_id
1 'polypeptide(L)'
;MEKGVQKKEVLHYKELNDWSNANHLASLDNILGSWNVDLTVKDDEISNTVSQDCTLEAMPIEIADACIQGLKGLTIHNDTNTLAREICLLPLFMGLNGLEQTKDKQYKEDAYTTVYQNNNLTPNANEHWSDRKGRYYSRDNAWIQTKIIKLHNKEYYETTLKPLLKKRLQDKNKSKHEIKLETIEKQGIDINDPFIFGNISEKATRGEYKEEADIAIDFNKVIRYYAGESGLVFIIKEYDAQQEANVIRYKTKTNAYEQMHIIRLCDDGKRHITIQNIFEKYSGQYVVEGVRFNSENPNAFNVFQGFKYDKLEQVDESKIDMFINDLTYGTIAGGNKEVFEYILNWIAFIAQNAGQKTRTAIILQGLQRIGKNRFTDAI
;
A
#
# COMPACT_ATOMS: atom_id res chain seq x y z
N MET A 1 3.05 -38.73 6.25
CA MET A 1 4.06 -37.78 5.76
C MET A 1 4.80 -38.44 4.61
N GLU A 2 4.34 -38.24 3.39
CA GLU A 2 5.08 -38.67 2.19
C GLU A 2 6.08 -37.57 1.83
N LYS A 3 7.36 -37.92 1.74
CA LYS A 3 8.39 -37.02 1.21
C LYS A 3 8.23 -37.00 -0.32
N GLY A 4 7.82 -35.85 -0.85
CA GLY A 4 7.74 -35.62 -2.29
C GLY A 4 9.11 -35.81 -2.96
N VAL A 5 9.19 -36.77 -3.88
CA VAL A 5 10.36 -37.02 -4.72
C VAL A 5 10.44 -35.90 -5.76
N GLN A 6 11.51 -35.10 -5.74
CA GLN A 6 11.80 -34.14 -6.81
C GLN A 6 12.07 -34.91 -8.12
N LYS A 7 11.14 -34.85 -9.07
CA LYS A 7 11.36 -35.31 -10.44
C LYS A 7 12.30 -34.34 -11.15
N LYS A 8 13.44 -34.85 -11.62
CA LYS A 8 14.40 -34.11 -12.43
C LYS A 8 13.97 -34.20 -13.89
N GLU A 9 13.34 -33.16 -14.42
CA GLU A 9 13.08 -33.08 -15.87
C GLU A 9 14.38 -32.71 -16.60
N VAL A 10 14.65 -33.40 -17.72
CA VAL A 10 15.80 -33.16 -18.59
C VAL A 10 15.29 -32.35 -19.77
N LEU A 11 15.65 -31.07 -19.84
CA LEU A 11 15.27 -30.17 -20.94
C LEU A 11 16.27 -30.26 -22.09
N HIS A 12 15.77 -30.23 -23.32
CA HIS A 12 16.60 -30.34 -24.52
C HIS A 12 17.01 -28.95 -25.02
N TYR A 13 18.24 -28.85 -25.56
CA TYR A 13 18.86 -27.59 -26.05
C TYR A 13 17.99 -26.80 -27.04
N LYS A 14 17.11 -27.48 -27.78
CA LYS A 14 16.19 -26.87 -28.74
C LYS A 14 15.12 -25.99 -28.06
N GLU A 15 14.62 -26.43 -26.90
CA GLU A 15 13.58 -25.74 -26.13
C GLU A 15 14.11 -24.45 -25.50
N LEU A 16 15.38 -24.43 -25.09
CA LEU A 16 16.08 -23.24 -24.59
C LEU A 16 16.31 -22.18 -25.68
N ASN A 17 16.53 -22.63 -26.91
CA ASN A 17 16.85 -21.74 -28.04
C ASN A 17 15.60 -21.05 -28.61
N ASP A 18 14.45 -21.72 -28.55
CA ASP A 18 13.16 -21.15 -28.98
C ASP A 18 12.67 -20.05 -28.01
N TRP A 19 13.02 -20.13 -26.71
CA TRP A 19 12.70 -19.09 -25.72
C TRP A 19 13.62 -17.87 -25.74
N SER A 20 14.86 -18.00 -26.24
CA SER A 20 15.72 -16.84 -26.54
C SER A 20 15.12 -15.90 -27.58
N ASN A 21 14.15 -16.38 -28.38
CA ASN A 21 13.46 -15.64 -29.42
C ASN A 21 12.03 -15.21 -29.01
N ALA A 22 11.61 -15.49 -27.77
CA ALA A 22 10.28 -15.14 -27.29
C ALA A 22 10.23 -13.67 -26.83
N ASN A 23 9.49 -12.84 -27.57
CA ASN A 23 9.40 -11.39 -27.33
C ASN A 23 8.53 -10.99 -26.12
N HIS A 24 7.95 -11.96 -25.42
CA HIS A 24 7.20 -11.75 -24.17
C HIS A 24 7.51 -12.87 -23.18
N LEU A 25 8.53 -12.64 -22.35
CA LEU A 25 8.79 -13.47 -21.17
C LEU A 25 7.93 -12.94 -20.03
N ALA A 26 6.90 -13.71 -19.64
CA ALA A 26 6.15 -13.44 -18.42
C ALA A 26 7.12 -13.64 -17.24
N SER A 27 7.62 -12.53 -16.67
CA SER A 27 8.55 -12.36 -15.54
C SER A 27 9.59 -13.46 -15.25
N LEU A 28 10.84 -13.05 -14.96
CA LEU A 28 11.93 -13.96 -14.59
C LEU A 28 11.56 -14.93 -13.44
N ASP A 29 10.71 -14.49 -12.50
CA ASP A 29 10.19 -15.30 -11.39
C ASP A 29 9.28 -16.44 -11.85
N ASN A 30 8.42 -16.24 -12.84
CA ASN A 30 7.56 -17.31 -13.36
C ASN A 30 8.37 -18.40 -14.07
N ILE A 31 9.43 -17.99 -14.79
CA ILE A 31 10.33 -18.90 -15.49
C ILE A 31 11.12 -19.75 -14.49
N LEU A 32 11.70 -19.12 -13.46
CA LEU A 32 12.53 -19.80 -12.47
C LEU A 32 11.71 -20.64 -11.48
N GLY A 33 10.49 -20.21 -11.15
CA GLY A 33 9.53 -20.97 -10.35
C GLY A 33 9.10 -22.27 -11.04
N SER A 34 8.93 -22.23 -12.37
CA SER A 34 8.61 -23.44 -13.17
C SER A 34 9.74 -24.49 -13.16
N TRP A 35 10.97 -24.07 -12.86
CA TRP A 35 12.15 -24.94 -12.82
C TRP A 35 12.44 -25.52 -11.44
N ASN A 36 11.57 -25.27 -10.45
CA ASN A 36 11.72 -25.74 -9.06
C ASN A 36 13.12 -25.40 -8.47
N VAL A 37 13.71 -24.31 -8.96
CA VAL A 37 14.98 -23.78 -8.48
C VAL A 37 14.66 -23.00 -7.22
N ASP A 38 15.14 -23.51 -6.09
CA ASP A 38 14.98 -22.85 -4.80
C ASP A 38 15.79 -21.54 -4.80
N LEU A 39 15.09 -20.42 -4.94
CA LEU A 39 15.67 -19.08 -4.95
C LEU A 39 16.03 -18.58 -3.54
N THR A 40 15.99 -19.41 -2.49
CA THR A 40 16.35 -19.00 -1.12
C THR A 40 17.78 -18.47 -0.96
N VAL A 41 18.65 -18.65 -1.95
CA VAL A 41 19.95 -17.95 -2.05
C VAL A 41 19.80 -16.71 -2.95
N LYS A 42 18.96 -15.74 -2.56
CA LYS A 42 18.93 -14.42 -3.22
C LYS A 42 20.15 -13.62 -2.78
N ASP A 43 20.97 -13.18 -3.74
CA ASP A 43 21.87 -12.05 -3.56
C ASP A 43 20.99 -10.79 -3.56
N ASP A 44 20.47 -10.44 -2.39
CA ASP A 44 19.44 -9.42 -2.14
C ASP A 44 19.75 -8.03 -2.75
N GLU A 45 21.01 -7.78 -3.10
CA GLU A 45 21.48 -6.49 -3.63
C GLU A 45 21.10 -6.28 -5.12
N ILE A 46 20.93 -7.34 -5.91
CA ILE A 46 20.63 -7.23 -7.36
C ILE A 46 19.13 -7.34 -7.65
N SER A 47 18.39 -8.16 -6.90
CA SER A 47 16.95 -8.41 -7.12
C SER A 47 16.08 -7.14 -7.06
N ASN A 48 16.54 -6.10 -6.35
CA ASN A 48 15.79 -4.85 -6.14
C ASN A 48 16.07 -3.75 -7.19
N THR A 49 16.81 -4.07 -8.26
CA THR A 49 17.19 -3.11 -9.32
C THR A 49 16.32 -3.18 -10.58
N VAL A 50 15.38 -4.12 -10.64
CA VAL A 50 14.42 -4.30 -11.73
C VAL A 50 13.11 -3.59 -11.35
N SER A 51 12.63 -2.69 -12.21
CA SER A 51 11.36 -1.98 -12.02
C SER A 51 10.15 -2.93 -12.22
N GLN A 52 8.96 -2.50 -11.79
CA GLN A 52 7.70 -3.24 -12.04
C GLN A 52 7.42 -3.47 -13.54
N ASP A 53 8.02 -2.66 -14.41
CA ASP A 53 7.89 -2.76 -15.87
C ASP A 53 9.02 -3.60 -16.52
N CYS A 54 9.74 -4.39 -15.72
CA CYS A 54 10.89 -5.21 -16.15
C CYS A 54 12.05 -4.40 -16.77
N THR A 55 12.11 -3.09 -16.53
CA THR A 55 13.22 -2.22 -16.96
C THR A 55 14.23 -2.04 -15.84
N LEU A 56 15.52 -2.00 -16.17
CA LEU A 56 16.56 -1.68 -15.18
C LEU A 56 16.46 -0.20 -14.83
N GLU A 57 16.38 0.11 -13.54
CA GLU A 57 16.37 1.50 -13.10
C GLU A 57 17.68 2.22 -13.46
N ALA A 58 17.59 3.51 -13.76
CA ALA A 58 18.76 4.35 -13.98
C ALA A 58 19.71 4.33 -12.75
N MET A 59 21.01 4.25 -13.03
CA MET A 59 22.06 4.28 -12.02
C MET A 59 22.36 5.74 -11.59
N PRO A 60 22.28 6.08 -10.29
CA PRO A 60 22.66 7.38 -9.75
C PRO A 60 24.13 7.65 -10.00
N ILE A 61 24.43 8.93 -10.20
CA ILE A 61 25.78 9.39 -10.52
C ILE A 61 26.81 8.97 -9.47
N GLU A 62 26.47 9.05 -8.18
CA GLU A 62 27.36 8.64 -7.08
C GLU A 62 27.78 7.15 -7.18
N ILE A 63 26.86 6.27 -7.58
CA ILE A 63 27.13 4.83 -7.73
C ILE A 63 27.90 4.59 -9.04
N ALA A 64 27.56 5.32 -10.10
CA ALA A 64 28.26 5.25 -11.38
C ALA A 64 29.73 5.69 -11.24
N ASP A 65 30.00 6.79 -10.56
CA ASP A 65 31.35 7.29 -10.26
C ASP A 65 32.15 6.26 -9.45
N ALA A 66 31.54 5.70 -8.39
CA ALA A 66 32.16 4.63 -7.61
C ALA A 66 32.44 3.39 -8.47
N CYS A 67 31.59 3.07 -9.45
CA CYS A 67 31.86 1.96 -10.36
C CYS A 67 33.06 2.23 -11.26
N ILE A 68 33.15 3.42 -11.86
CA ILE A 68 34.29 3.81 -12.70
C ILE A 68 35.60 3.77 -11.90
N GLN A 69 35.59 4.24 -10.65
CA GLN A 69 36.75 4.18 -9.76
C GLN A 69 37.10 2.73 -9.37
N GLY A 70 36.10 1.91 -9.07
CA GLY A 70 36.28 0.50 -8.73
C GLY A 70 36.84 -0.34 -9.87
N LEU A 71 36.69 0.14 -11.12
CA LEU A 71 37.27 -0.50 -12.30
C LEU A 71 38.76 -0.20 -12.48
N LYS A 72 39.37 0.75 -11.75
CA LYS A 72 40.76 1.17 -11.97
C LYS A 72 41.79 0.07 -11.65
N GLY A 73 42.80 -0.04 -12.50
CA GLY A 73 43.94 -0.95 -12.32
C GLY A 73 43.66 -2.42 -12.65
N LEU A 74 42.50 -2.72 -13.25
CA LEU A 74 42.10 -4.07 -13.63
C LEU A 74 42.65 -4.45 -15.01
N THR A 75 42.82 -5.75 -15.23
CA THR A 75 43.26 -6.29 -16.53
C THR A 75 42.05 -6.60 -17.39
N ILE A 76 42.03 -6.08 -18.61
CA ILE A 76 40.90 -6.19 -19.55
C ILE A 76 41.33 -7.02 -20.77
N HIS A 77 40.54 -8.07 -21.03
CA HIS A 77 40.72 -9.04 -22.11
C HIS A 77 39.75 -8.74 -23.26
N ASN A 78 40.04 -9.23 -24.47
CA ASN A 78 39.17 -9.02 -25.62
C ASN A 78 37.86 -9.81 -25.48
N ASP A 79 37.98 -11.14 -25.36
CA ASP A 79 36.86 -12.08 -25.31
C ASP A 79 37.11 -13.14 -24.24
N THR A 80 36.08 -13.46 -23.45
CA THR A 80 36.08 -14.59 -22.51
C THR A 80 34.65 -15.13 -22.39
N ASN A 81 34.52 -16.44 -22.10
CA ASN A 81 33.22 -17.08 -21.95
C ASN A 81 32.63 -16.94 -20.53
N THR A 82 33.42 -16.48 -19.54
CA THR A 82 33.00 -16.44 -18.14
C THR A 82 33.56 -15.22 -17.42
N LEU A 83 32.66 -14.31 -17.04
CA LEU A 83 33.02 -13.07 -16.32
C LEU A 83 33.73 -13.35 -14.98
N ALA A 84 33.52 -14.51 -14.35
CA ALA A 84 34.19 -14.87 -13.10
C ALA A 84 35.71 -15.09 -13.25
N ARG A 85 36.20 -15.37 -14.46
CA ARG A 85 37.63 -15.64 -14.70
C ARG A 85 38.39 -14.38 -15.07
N GLU A 86 37.84 -13.61 -16.01
CA GLU A 86 38.52 -12.46 -16.61
C GLU A 86 37.47 -11.43 -17.05
N ILE A 87 37.83 -10.14 -16.99
CA ILE A 87 37.01 -9.04 -17.50
C ILE A 87 37.22 -8.94 -19.00
N CYS A 88 36.14 -9.00 -19.79
CA CYS A 88 36.19 -8.79 -21.24
C CYS A 88 35.47 -7.52 -21.67
N LEU A 89 35.75 -7.10 -22.92
CA LEU A 89 35.17 -5.90 -23.51
C LEU A 89 33.64 -5.93 -23.55
N LEU A 90 33.01 -7.09 -23.80
CA LEU A 90 31.55 -7.20 -23.85
C LEU A 90 30.87 -6.77 -22.53
N PRO A 91 31.09 -7.44 -21.38
CA PRO A 91 30.44 -7.06 -20.13
C PRO A 91 30.84 -5.67 -19.65
N LEU A 92 32.08 -5.24 -19.92
CA LEU A 92 32.54 -3.89 -19.61
C LEU A 92 31.77 -2.83 -20.40
N PHE A 93 31.63 -3.00 -21.72
CA PHE A 93 30.94 -2.05 -22.59
C PHE A 93 29.44 -2.02 -22.34
N MET A 94 28.82 -3.15 -22.01
CA MET A 94 27.43 -3.16 -21.52
C MET A 94 27.27 -2.24 -20.30
N GLY A 95 28.23 -2.30 -19.37
CA GLY A 95 28.28 -1.41 -18.21
C GLY A 95 28.37 0.06 -18.58
N LEU A 96 29.31 0.41 -19.45
CA LEU A 96 29.56 1.80 -19.85
C LEU A 96 28.44 2.39 -20.71
N ASN A 97 27.88 1.60 -21.64
CA ASN A 97 26.74 2.03 -22.45
C ASN A 97 25.50 2.32 -21.59
N GLY A 98 25.28 1.54 -20.53
CA GLY A 98 24.20 1.79 -19.58
C GLY A 98 24.30 3.12 -18.82
N LEU A 99 25.46 3.78 -18.84
CA LEU A 99 25.63 5.11 -18.27
C LEU A 99 25.00 6.21 -19.15
N GLU A 100 24.60 5.92 -20.39
CA GLU A 100 23.90 6.88 -21.27
C GLU A 100 22.53 7.34 -20.71
N GLN A 101 21.99 6.61 -19.74
CA GLN A 101 20.77 6.96 -19.03
C GLN A 101 20.96 8.06 -17.96
N THR A 102 22.21 8.40 -17.60
CA THR A 102 22.50 9.61 -16.83
C THR A 102 22.45 10.81 -17.78
N LYS A 103 22.01 11.99 -17.32
CA LYS A 103 21.53 13.12 -18.15
C LYS A 103 22.51 13.72 -19.17
N ASP A 104 23.71 13.16 -19.36
CA ASP A 104 24.78 13.74 -20.15
C ASP A 104 25.49 12.69 -21.04
N LYS A 105 25.39 12.85 -22.37
CA LYS A 105 26.12 12.01 -23.34
C LYS A 105 27.64 12.13 -23.18
N GLN A 106 28.13 13.26 -22.66
CA GLN A 106 29.54 13.49 -22.40
C GLN A 106 30.06 12.55 -21.30
N TYR A 107 29.23 12.26 -20.28
CA TYR A 107 29.60 11.39 -19.16
C TYR A 107 29.95 9.96 -19.61
N LYS A 108 29.20 9.41 -20.57
CA LYS A 108 29.50 8.09 -21.15
C LYS A 108 30.89 8.09 -21.81
N GLU A 109 31.17 9.07 -22.65
CA GLU A 109 32.44 9.15 -23.38
C GLU A 109 33.64 9.39 -22.45
N ASP A 110 33.44 10.21 -21.42
CA ASP A 110 34.44 10.44 -20.37
C ASP A 110 34.69 9.16 -19.56
N ALA A 111 33.65 8.38 -19.26
CA ALA A 111 33.78 7.08 -18.60
C ALA A 111 34.56 6.08 -19.46
N TYR A 112 34.27 5.99 -20.76
CA TYR A 112 35.05 5.18 -21.71
C TYR A 112 36.53 5.58 -21.73
N THR A 113 36.80 6.87 -21.80
CA THR A 113 38.17 7.42 -21.82
C THR A 113 38.89 7.11 -20.52
N THR A 114 38.22 7.31 -19.38
CA THR A 114 38.77 7.06 -18.05
C THR A 114 39.10 5.59 -17.86
N VAL A 115 38.19 4.68 -18.24
CA VAL A 115 38.42 3.23 -18.12
C VAL A 115 39.55 2.78 -19.03
N TYR A 116 39.64 3.30 -20.26
CA TYR A 116 40.72 2.96 -21.18
C TYR A 116 42.09 3.38 -20.64
N GLN A 117 42.21 4.58 -20.08
CA GLN A 117 43.48 5.13 -19.59
C GLN A 117 43.95 4.54 -18.27
N ASN A 118 43.02 4.10 -17.41
CA ASN A 118 43.34 3.69 -16.04
C ASN A 118 43.42 2.15 -15.85
N ASN A 119 43.42 1.38 -16.94
CA ASN A 119 43.40 -0.08 -16.90
C ASN A 119 44.44 -0.73 -17.80
N ASN A 120 44.74 -1.99 -17.49
CA ASN A 120 45.73 -2.78 -18.22
C ASN A 120 45.03 -3.58 -19.33
N LEU A 121 44.94 -3.03 -20.53
CA LEU A 121 44.38 -3.74 -21.68
C LEU A 121 45.41 -4.74 -22.23
N THR A 122 44.98 -5.98 -22.46
CA THR A 122 45.76 -6.94 -23.26
C THR A 122 45.95 -6.44 -24.69
N PRO A 123 47.01 -6.85 -25.42
CA PRO A 123 47.25 -6.39 -26.79
C PRO A 123 46.03 -6.54 -27.71
N ASN A 124 45.37 -7.70 -27.65
CA ASN A 124 44.15 -7.95 -28.43
C ASN A 124 42.96 -7.09 -27.98
N ALA A 125 42.81 -6.83 -26.68
CA ALA A 125 41.75 -5.94 -26.20
C ALA A 125 41.98 -4.50 -26.66
N ASN A 126 43.25 -4.07 -26.69
CA ASN A 126 43.62 -2.75 -27.16
C ASN A 126 43.40 -2.58 -28.67
N GLU A 127 43.81 -3.57 -29.47
CA GLU A 127 43.61 -3.59 -30.93
C GLU A 127 42.12 -3.53 -31.30
N HIS A 128 41.28 -4.25 -30.57
CA HIS A 128 39.85 -4.38 -30.87
C HIS A 128 38.95 -3.41 -30.10
N TRP A 129 39.49 -2.50 -29.27
CA TRP A 129 38.69 -1.62 -28.41
C TRP A 129 37.63 -0.83 -29.19
N SER A 130 38.04 -0.13 -30.25
CA SER A 130 37.13 0.71 -31.05
C SER A 130 36.11 -0.10 -31.85
N ASP A 131 36.52 -1.22 -32.45
CA ASP A 131 35.63 -2.14 -33.17
C ASP A 131 34.54 -2.70 -32.26
N ARG A 132 34.94 -3.21 -31.09
CA ARG A 132 34.02 -3.77 -30.10
C ARG A 132 33.11 -2.71 -29.49
N LYS A 133 33.59 -1.47 -29.31
CA LYS A 133 32.78 -0.36 -28.80
C LYS A 133 31.61 -0.07 -29.74
N GLY A 134 31.86 -0.04 -31.06
CA GLY A 134 30.80 0.08 -32.06
C GLY A 134 29.86 -1.13 -32.10
N ARG A 135 30.42 -2.35 -32.08
CA ARG A 135 29.64 -3.59 -32.16
C ARG A 135 28.66 -3.78 -30.99
N TYR A 136 29.03 -3.34 -29.79
CA TYR A 136 28.22 -3.53 -28.58
C TYR A 136 27.42 -2.29 -28.18
N TYR A 137 27.39 -1.24 -29.02
CA TYR A 137 26.75 0.05 -28.71
C TYR A 137 25.30 -0.07 -28.20
N SER A 138 24.50 -0.96 -28.78
CA SER A 138 23.08 -1.14 -28.42
C SER A 138 22.84 -2.00 -27.18
N ARG A 139 23.90 -2.53 -26.54
CA ARG A 139 23.78 -3.35 -25.33
C ARG A 139 24.09 -2.48 -24.13
N ASP A 140 23.09 -2.25 -23.28
CA ASP A 140 23.18 -1.37 -22.12
C ASP A 140 22.74 -2.10 -20.83
N ASN A 141 23.60 -2.06 -19.82
CA ASN A 141 23.29 -2.53 -18.48
C ASN A 141 24.29 -1.93 -17.50
N ALA A 142 24.01 -0.73 -16.99
CA ALA A 142 24.93 -0.03 -16.06
C ALA A 142 25.27 -0.90 -14.84
N TRP A 143 24.30 -1.64 -14.33
CA TRP A 143 24.41 -2.44 -13.12
C TRP A 143 25.37 -3.62 -13.22
N ILE A 144 25.73 -4.07 -14.43
CA ILE A 144 26.74 -5.12 -14.61
C ILE A 144 28.09 -4.72 -14.04
N GLN A 145 28.39 -3.41 -13.96
CA GLN A 145 29.63 -2.90 -13.37
C GLN A 145 29.78 -3.31 -11.90
N THR A 146 28.68 -3.35 -11.14
CA THR A 146 28.69 -3.81 -9.74
C THR A 146 29.17 -5.26 -9.62
N LYS A 147 28.77 -6.12 -10.58
CA LYS A 147 29.17 -7.52 -10.65
C LYS A 147 30.63 -7.68 -11.07
N ILE A 148 31.11 -6.88 -12.02
CA ILE A 148 32.52 -6.84 -12.42
C ILE A 148 33.40 -6.52 -11.19
N ILE A 149 33.05 -5.48 -10.45
CA ILE A 149 33.79 -5.03 -9.27
C ILE A 149 33.72 -6.08 -8.15
N LYS A 150 32.55 -6.69 -7.90
CA LYS A 150 32.42 -7.77 -6.90
C LYS A 150 33.36 -8.94 -7.15
N LEU A 151 33.58 -9.28 -8.43
CA LEU A 151 34.40 -10.43 -8.84
C LEU A 151 35.89 -10.10 -8.92
N HIS A 152 36.23 -8.92 -9.42
CA HIS A 152 37.62 -8.57 -9.79
C HIS A 152 38.26 -7.49 -8.91
N ASN A 153 37.47 -6.80 -8.09
CA ASN A 153 37.95 -5.83 -7.10
C ASN A 153 37.16 -5.96 -5.79
N LYS A 154 37.28 -7.15 -5.19
CA LYS A 154 36.48 -7.56 -4.02
C LYS A 154 36.66 -6.63 -2.81
N GLU A 155 37.88 -6.15 -2.58
CA GLU A 155 38.18 -5.23 -1.47
C GLU A 155 37.44 -3.90 -1.64
N TYR A 156 37.50 -3.31 -2.84
CA TYR A 156 36.75 -2.09 -3.14
C TYR A 156 35.23 -2.30 -3.09
N TYR A 157 34.75 -3.46 -3.56
CA TYR A 157 33.34 -3.82 -3.46
C TYR A 157 32.86 -3.78 -2.02
N GLU A 158 33.54 -4.48 -1.11
CA GLU A 158 33.11 -4.60 0.28
C GLU A 158 33.26 -3.28 1.07
N THR A 159 34.32 -2.51 0.82
CA THR A 159 34.64 -1.29 1.58
C THR A 159 33.92 -0.04 1.09
N THR A 160 33.64 0.05 -0.22
CA THR A 160 33.15 1.30 -0.84
C THR A 160 31.80 1.10 -1.52
N LEU A 161 31.70 0.17 -2.49
CA LEU A 161 30.52 0.06 -3.33
C LEU A 161 29.31 -0.52 -2.57
N LYS A 162 29.51 -1.57 -1.78
CA LYS A 162 28.46 -2.25 -1.02
C LYS A 162 27.80 -1.35 0.04
N PRO A 163 28.54 -0.53 0.82
CA PRO A 163 27.92 0.48 1.67
C PRO A 163 27.03 1.48 0.91
N LEU A 164 27.46 1.96 -0.27
CA LEU A 164 26.65 2.87 -1.09
C LEU A 164 25.35 2.22 -1.58
N LEU A 165 25.42 0.96 -2.02
CA LEU A 165 24.25 0.18 -2.43
C LEU A 165 23.26 0.00 -1.27
N LYS A 166 23.77 -0.33 -0.07
CA LYS A 166 22.94 -0.46 1.14
C LYS A 166 22.29 0.85 1.54
N LYS A 167 23.05 1.95 1.54
CA LYS A 167 22.53 3.29 1.87
C LYS A 167 21.39 3.68 0.92
N ARG A 168 21.57 3.49 -0.39
CA ARG A 168 20.52 3.77 -1.37
C ARG A 168 19.25 2.94 -1.11
N LEU A 169 19.40 1.66 -0.79
CA LEU A 169 18.25 0.80 -0.49
C LEU A 169 17.49 1.31 0.74
N GLN A 170 18.21 1.73 1.78
CA GLN A 170 17.62 2.31 2.98
C GLN A 170 16.90 3.64 2.68
N ASP A 171 17.54 4.54 1.92
CA ASP A 171 16.98 5.83 1.55
C ASP A 171 15.72 5.69 0.69
N LYS A 172 15.71 4.75 -0.25
CA LYS A 172 14.51 4.39 -1.03
C LYS A 172 13.37 3.90 -0.15
N ASN A 173 13.66 2.99 0.77
CA ASN A 173 12.64 2.43 1.66
C ASN A 173 12.06 3.51 2.58
N LYS A 174 12.90 4.41 3.09
CA LYS A 174 12.50 5.54 3.93
C LYS A 174 11.66 6.55 3.18
N SER A 175 12.12 7.01 2.01
CA SER A 175 11.39 7.96 1.15
C SER A 175 10.05 7.40 0.67
N LYS A 176 10.00 6.11 0.29
CA LYS A 176 8.75 5.43 -0.10
C LYS A 176 7.77 5.29 1.09
N HIS A 177 8.25 5.24 2.32
CA HIS A 177 7.40 5.22 3.52
C HIS A 177 6.89 6.62 3.90
N GLU A 178 7.78 7.63 3.95
CA GLU A 178 7.44 9.00 4.37
C GLU A 178 6.43 9.66 3.41
N ILE A 179 6.63 9.57 2.10
CA ILE A 179 5.72 10.15 1.08
C ILE A 179 4.31 9.53 1.14
N LYS A 180 4.20 8.27 1.57
CA LYS A 180 2.92 7.53 1.62
C LYS A 180 2.12 7.77 2.89
N LEU A 181 2.79 8.05 4.02
CA LEU A 181 2.11 8.39 5.27
C LEU A 181 1.41 9.74 5.19
N GLU A 182 1.98 10.70 4.47
CA GLU A 182 1.40 12.04 4.25
C GLU A 182 0.18 12.04 3.31
N THR A 183 0.04 11.03 2.45
CA THR A 183 -1.07 10.92 1.48
C THR A 183 -2.31 10.21 2.03
N ILE A 184 -2.22 9.56 3.19
CA ILE A 184 -3.37 8.88 3.80
C ILE A 184 -4.15 9.93 4.61
N GLU A 185 -5.13 10.55 3.96
CA GLU A 185 -6.08 11.43 4.66
C GLU A 185 -6.90 10.64 5.69
N LYS A 186 -7.01 11.20 6.90
CA LYS A 186 -7.83 10.65 7.96
C LYS A 186 -9.31 10.93 7.68
N GLN A 187 -9.96 10.00 6.97
CA GLN A 187 -11.39 10.09 6.66
C GLN A 187 -12.26 9.70 7.86
N GLY A 188 -13.57 9.94 7.81
CA GLY A 188 -14.51 9.37 8.79
C GLY A 188 -14.83 7.91 8.48
N ILE A 189 -15.34 7.14 9.45
CA ILE A 189 -16.03 5.87 9.15
C ILE A 189 -17.45 6.22 8.75
N ASP A 190 -17.83 5.93 7.51
CA ASP A 190 -19.21 6.00 7.04
C ASP A 190 -19.90 4.65 7.24
N ILE A 191 -21.03 4.63 7.96
CA ILE A 191 -21.80 3.42 8.21
C ILE A 191 -22.60 2.97 6.98
N ASN A 192 -22.98 3.90 6.11
CA ASN A 192 -23.82 3.64 4.95
C ASN A 192 -23.03 3.04 3.77
N ASP A 193 -21.73 3.30 3.70
CA ASP A 193 -20.83 2.58 2.79
C ASP A 193 -20.93 1.07 3.07
N PRO A 194 -21.17 0.19 2.08
CA PRO A 194 -21.20 -1.26 2.31
C PRO A 194 -19.83 -1.87 2.68
N PHE A 195 -18.73 -1.13 2.50
CA PHE A 195 -17.37 -1.64 2.75
C PHE A 195 -17.12 -1.92 4.23
N ILE A 196 -16.79 -3.18 4.56
CA ILE A 196 -16.51 -3.68 5.91
C ILE A 196 -15.18 -4.45 5.97
N PHE A 197 -14.78 -4.82 7.18
CA PHE A 197 -13.55 -5.58 7.45
C PHE A 197 -13.39 -6.84 6.57
N GLY A 198 -14.49 -7.56 6.31
CA GLY A 198 -14.49 -8.75 5.46
C GLY A 198 -14.09 -8.48 4.01
N ASN A 199 -14.45 -7.32 3.45
CA ASN A 199 -14.10 -6.95 2.07
C ASN A 199 -12.59 -6.77 1.90
N ILE A 200 -11.88 -6.36 2.95
CA ILE A 200 -10.42 -6.26 2.91
C ILE A 200 -9.79 -7.65 2.71
N SER A 201 -10.32 -8.67 3.39
CA SER A 201 -9.89 -10.07 3.20
C SER A 201 -10.16 -10.57 1.78
N GLU A 202 -11.33 -10.24 1.25
CA GLU A 202 -11.72 -10.62 -0.11
C GLU A 202 -10.83 -9.97 -1.17
N LYS A 203 -10.61 -8.66 -1.09
CA LYS A 203 -9.71 -7.91 -1.98
C LYS A 203 -8.28 -8.43 -1.90
N ALA A 204 -7.79 -8.77 -0.70
CA ALA A 204 -6.48 -9.37 -0.52
C ALA A 204 -6.38 -10.74 -1.18
N THR A 205 -7.39 -11.60 -0.99
CA THR A 205 -7.43 -12.94 -1.60
C THR A 205 -7.46 -12.88 -3.13
N ARG A 206 -8.09 -11.84 -3.70
CA ARG A 206 -8.14 -11.58 -5.14
C ARG A 206 -6.87 -10.90 -5.69
N GLY A 207 -5.91 -10.53 -4.83
CA GLY A 207 -4.69 -9.84 -5.25
C GLY A 207 -4.92 -8.42 -5.77
N GLU A 208 -6.00 -7.75 -5.33
CA GLU A 208 -6.36 -6.41 -5.81
C GLU A 208 -5.50 -5.29 -5.22
N TYR A 209 -4.81 -5.55 -4.10
CA TYR A 209 -3.90 -4.59 -3.49
C TYR A 209 -2.55 -4.62 -4.18
N LYS A 210 -2.12 -3.48 -4.72
CA LYS A 210 -0.80 -3.33 -5.36
C LYS A 210 0.25 -2.97 -4.33
N GLU A 211 -0.14 -2.21 -3.31
CA GLU A 211 0.76 -1.73 -2.27
C GLU A 211 0.11 -1.76 -0.88
N GLU A 212 0.93 -1.82 0.17
CA GLU A 212 0.46 -1.77 1.56
C GLU A 212 -0.34 -0.51 1.93
N ALA A 213 -0.10 0.61 1.23
CA ALA A 213 -0.82 1.86 1.44
C ALA A 213 -2.29 1.75 1.01
N ASP A 214 -2.59 0.99 -0.05
CA ASP A 214 -3.96 0.74 -0.51
C ASP A 214 -4.76 0.03 0.60
N ILE A 215 -4.11 -0.92 1.26
CA ILE A 215 -4.69 -1.66 2.38
C ILE A 215 -4.95 -0.71 3.55
N ALA A 216 -4.01 0.18 3.87
CA ALA A 216 -4.15 1.15 4.95
C ALA A 216 -5.31 2.14 4.71
N ILE A 217 -5.51 2.59 3.47
CA ILE A 217 -6.62 3.45 3.06
C ILE A 217 -7.97 2.73 3.26
N ASP A 218 -8.08 1.48 2.83
CA ASP A 218 -9.31 0.71 3.03
C ASP A 218 -9.51 0.36 4.51
N PHE A 219 -8.43 0.13 5.27
CA PHE A 219 -8.49 -0.06 6.72
C PHE A 219 -9.05 1.18 7.43
N ASN A 220 -8.69 2.38 6.96
CA ASN A 220 -9.22 3.64 7.47
C ASN A 220 -10.74 3.77 7.31
N LYS A 221 -11.40 3.01 6.44
CA LYS A 221 -12.88 3.03 6.33
C LYS A 221 -13.57 2.21 7.41
N VAL A 222 -12.85 1.32 8.09
CA VAL A 222 -13.47 0.27 8.92
C VAL A 222 -13.02 0.28 10.38
N ILE A 223 -11.89 0.92 10.73
CA ILE A 223 -11.34 0.84 12.10
C ILE A 223 -10.81 2.15 12.66
N ARG A 224 -11.18 2.45 13.91
CA ARG A 224 -10.49 3.44 14.75
C ARG A 224 -10.11 2.82 16.08
N TYR A 225 -9.22 3.46 16.84
CA TYR A 225 -8.96 3.07 18.22
C TYR A 225 -8.59 4.27 19.09
N TYR A 226 -8.79 4.13 20.39
CA TYR A 226 -8.37 5.12 21.39
C TYR A 226 -7.93 4.43 22.68
N ALA A 227 -7.23 5.17 23.53
CA ALA A 227 -6.88 4.73 24.88
C ALA A 227 -8.09 4.95 25.80
N GLY A 228 -8.73 3.87 26.23
CA GLY A 228 -9.77 3.88 27.26
C GLY A 228 -9.19 3.64 28.65
N GLU A 229 -10.06 3.67 29.68
CA GLU A 229 -9.66 3.51 31.09
C GLU A 229 -8.94 2.19 31.39
N SER A 230 -9.40 1.09 30.78
CA SER A 230 -8.87 -0.26 31.01
C SER A 230 -7.96 -0.76 29.90
N GLY A 231 -7.54 0.11 28.97
CA GLY A 231 -6.69 -0.24 27.83
C GLY A 231 -7.23 0.24 26.49
N LEU A 232 -6.67 -0.28 25.40
CA LEU A 232 -7.06 0.10 24.04
C LEU A 232 -8.46 -0.39 23.70
N VAL A 233 -9.29 0.53 23.22
CA VAL A 233 -10.63 0.26 22.70
C VAL A 233 -10.61 0.47 21.19
N PHE A 234 -11.01 -0.56 20.46
CA PHE A 234 -11.13 -0.56 19.00
C PHE A 234 -12.58 -0.34 18.61
N ILE A 235 -12.79 0.48 17.59
CA ILE A 235 -14.07 0.82 16.99
C ILE A 235 -14.04 0.21 15.61
N ILE A 236 -14.83 -0.84 15.38
CA ILE A 236 -14.82 -1.62 14.14
C ILE A 236 -16.21 -1.57 13.50
N LYS A 237 -16.25 -1.24 12.22
CA LYS A 237 -17.46 -1.34 11.39
C LYS A 237 -17.68 -2.79 10.95
N GLU A 238 -18.84 -3.33 11.27
CA GLU A 238 -19.23 -4.71 10.96
C GLU A 238 -20.66 -4.78 10.44
N TYR A 239 -20.96 -5.77 9.61
CA TYR A 239 -22.33 -6.05 9.19
C TYR A 239 -23.07 -6.84 10.28
N ASP A 240 -24.27 -6.39 10.65
CA ASP A 240 -25.17 -7.10 11.55
C ASP A 240 -26.28 -7.78 10.75
N ALA A 241 -26.25 -9.10 10.69
CA ALA A 241 -27.22 -9.90 9.94
C ALA A 241 -28.65 -9.84 10.51
N GLN A 242 -28.84 -9.46 11.78
CA GLN A 242 -30.18 -9.32 12.36
C GLN A 242 -30.82 -7.98 11.99
N GLN A 243 -29.99 -6.94 11.90
CA GLN A 243 -30.45 -5.60 11.51
C GLN A 243 -30.36 -5.34 10.01
N GLU A 244 -29.75 -6.27 9.26
CA GLU A 244 -29.44 -6.14 7.84
C GLU A 244 -28.72 -4.81 7.51
N ALA A 245 -27.87 -4.37 8.43
CA ALA A 245 -27.23 -3.06 8.39
C ALA A 245 -25.81 -3.12 8.96
N ASN A 246 -24.98 -2.17 8.55
CA ASN A 246 -23.68 -1.98 9.17
C ASN A 246 -23.85 -1.33 10.54
N VAL A 247 -23.04 -1.78 11.50
CA VAL A 247 -23.04 -1.30 12.88
C VAL A 247 -21.60 -1.03 13.33
N ILE A 248 -21.47 -0.13 14.30
CA ILE A 248 -20.20 0.12 14.98
C ILE A 248 -20.11 -0.77 16.22
N ARG A 249 -19.04 -1.56 16.31
CA ARG A 249 -18.75 -2.40 17.48
C ARG A 249 -17.49 -1.96 18.20
N TYR A 250 -17.55 -1.99 19.52
CA TYR A 250 -16.41 -1.72 20.39
C TYR A 250 -15.76 -3.04 20.79
N LYS A 251 -14.44 -3.14 20.64
CA LYS A 251 -13.67 -4.36 20.93
C LYS A 251 -12.42 -4.06 21.75
N THR A 252 -12.04 -5.03 22.56
CA THR A 252 -10.75 -5.03 23.24
C THR A 252 -9.62 -5.29 22.24
N LYS A 253 -8.39 -4.98 22.63
CA LYS A 253 -7.19 -5.31 21.84
C LYS A 253 -7.16 -6.78 21.41
N THR A 254 -7.40 -7.70 22.35
CA THR A 254 -7.35 -9.15 22.07
C THR A 254 -8.31 -9.52 20.95
N ASN A 255 -9.59 -9.15 21.07
CA ASN A 255 -10.61 -9.51 20.09
C ASN A 255 -10.35 -8.86 18.72
N ALA A 256 -9.87 -7.62 18.70
CA ALA A 256 -9.53 -6.94 17.45
C ALA A 256 -8.32 -7.59 16.76
N TYR A 257 -7.26 -7.91 17.52
CA TYR A 257 -6.06 -8.53 16.98
C TYR A 257 -6.33 -9.96 16.47
N GLU A 258 -7.17 -10.73 17.16
CA GLU A 258 -7.62 -12.04 16.67
C GLU A 258 -8.29 -11.93 15.30
N GLN A 259 -9.16 -10.93 15.09
CA GLN A 259 -9.77 -10.69 13.77
C GLN A 259 -8.74 -10.31 12.70
N MET A 260 -7.76 -9.47 13.04
CA MET A 260 -6.69 -9.06 12.12
C MET A 260 -5.73 -10.19 11.76
N HIS A 261 -5.50 -11.13 12.67
CA HIS A 261 -4.57 -12.24 12.46
C HIS A 261 -5.06 -13.24 11.42
N ILE A 262 -6.38 -13.34 11.23
CA ILE A 262 -6.99 -14.30 10.28
C ILE A 262 -6.72 -13.89 8.82
N ILE A 263 -6.61 -12.59 8.53
CA ILE A 263 -6.46 -12.08 7.17
C ILE A 263 -4.98 -12.08 6.75
N ARG A 264 -4.66 -12.89 5.74
CA ARG A 264 -3.33 -12.99 5.13
C ARG A 264 -3.30 -12.16 3.85
N LEU A 265 -2.31 -11.27 3.72
CA LEU A 265 -2.27 -10.28 2.64
C LEU A 265 -1.35 -10.68 1.49
N CYS A 266 -0.14 -11.19 1.79
CA CYS A 266 0.77 -11.80 0.81
C CYS A 266 1.99 -12.40 1.52
N ASP A 267 2.69 -13.28 0.82
CA ASP A 267 3.96 -13.87 1.26
C ASP A 267 5.11 -13.25 0.45
N ASP A 268 5.87 -12.33 1.05
CA ASP A 268 7.04 -11.69 0.42
C ASP A 268 8.27 -12.65 0.33
N GLY A 269 8.04 -13.97 0.40
CA GLY A 269 9.09 -14.99 0.48
C GLY A 269 9.98 -14.93 1.74
N LYS A 270 9.91 -13.86 2.55
CA LYS A 270 10.68 -13.67 3.80
C LYS A 270 9.81 -13.60 5.06
N ARG A 271 8.59 -13.05 4.96
CA ARG A 271 7.62 -12.94 6.07
C ARG A 271 6.19 -12.85 5.53
N HIS A 272 5.26 -13.52 6.21
CA HIS A 272 3.84 -13.31 6.02
C HIS A 272 3.44 -11.92 6.50
N ILE A 273 2.90 -11.09 5.59
CA ILE A 273 2.32 -9.79 5.96
C ILE A 273 0.85 -10.03 6.31
N THR A 274 0.51 -9.70 7.57
CA THR A 274 -0.87 -9.74 8.07
C THR A 274 -1.45 -8.34 8.12
N ILE A 275 -2.78 -8.23 8.20
CA ILE A 275 -3.46 -6.96 8.48
C ILE A 275 -2.95 -6.32 9.78
N GLN A 276 -2.58 -7.13 10.79
CA GLN A 276 -2.01 -6.63 12.03
C GLN A 276 -0.71 -5.83 11.79
N ASN A 277 0.17 -6.31 10.91
CA ASN A 277 1.41 -5.60 10.58
C ASN A 277 1.11 -4.23 9.94
N ILE A 278 0.10 -4.17 9.07
CA ILE A 278 -0.37 -2.92 8.46
C ILE A 278 -0.94 -1.99 9.52
N PHE A 279 -1.76 -2.50 10.43
CA PHE A 279 -2.31 -1.72 11.54
C PHE A 279 -1.21 -1.10 12.39
N GLU A 280 -0.22 -1.88 12.83
CA GLU A 280 0.87 -1.41 13.68
C GLU A 280 1.70 -0.33 12.98
N LYS A 281 2.02 -0.55 11.69
CA LYS A 281 2.78 0.36 10.86
C LYS A 281 2.09 1.71 10.64
N TYR A 282 0.77 1.71 10.43
CA TYR A 282 -0.02 2.91 10.16
C TYR A 282 -0.88 3.34 11.36
N SER A 283 -0.54 2.90 12.58
CA SER A 283 -1.34 3.10 13.80
C SER A 283 -1.74 4.55 14.05
N GLY A 284 -0.85 5.51 13.79
CA GLY A 284 -1.12 6.95 13.91
C GLY A 284 -2.28 7.45 13.04
N GLN A 285 -2.65 6.75 11.97
CA GLN A 285 -3.77 7.12 11.11
C GLN A 285 -5.13 6.69 11.68
N TYR A 286 -5.14 5.60 12.45
CA TYR A 286 -6.37 5.02 13.00
C TYR A 286 -6.73 5.56 14.40
N VAL A 287 -5.85 6.35 15.01
CA VAL A 287 -6.03 6.83 16.39
C VAL A 287 -7.05 7.97 16.47
N VAL A 288 -7.91 7.94 17.47
CA VAL A 288 -8.78 9.05 17.88
C VAL A 288 -8.54 9.35 19.36
N GLU A 289 -8.79 10.59 19.77
CA GLU A 289 -8.65 11.04 21.17
C GLU A 289 -9.75 10.46 22.06
N GLY A 290 -10.88 10.05 21.48
CA GLY A 290 -12.00 9.45 22.18
C GLY A 290 -13.26 9.41 21.33
N VAL A 291 -14.39 9.19 22.00
CA VAL A 291 -15.71 9.04 21.38
C VAL A 291 -16.62 10.17 21.82
N ARG A 292 -17.34 10.78 20.87
CA ARG A 292 -18.38 11.77 21.14
C ARG A 292 -19.64 11.44 20.36
N PHE A 293 -20.79 11.75 20.94
CA PHE A 293 -22.07 11.47 20.29
C PHE A 293 -22.18 12.23 18.96
N ASN A 294 -22.00 13.55 18.96
CA ASN A 294 -21.94 14.37 17.75
C ASN A 294 -20.79 15.36 17.88
N SER A 295 -19.88 15.39 16.90
CA SER A 295 -18.65 16.19 16.98
C SER A 295 -18.11 16.51 15.58
N GLU A 296 -17.73 17.77 15.37
CA GLU A 296 -16.99 18.22 14.18
C GLU A 296 -15.47 18.08 14.35
N ASN A 297 -14.98 17.78 15.56
CA ASN A 297 -13.55 17.56 15.80
C ASN A 297 -13.08 16.28 15.08
N PRO A 298 -12.16 16.36 14.10
CA PRO A 298 -11.66 15.20 13.34
C PRO A 298 -10.86 14.20 14.19
N ASN A 299 -10.43 14.60 15.39
CA ASN A 299 -9.74 13.72 16.32
C ASN A 299 -10.69 12.94 17.24
N ALA A 300 -11.99 13.27 17.27
CA ALA A 300 -12.97 12.51 18.04
C ALA A 300 -13.79 11.62 17.09
N PHE A 301 -14.03 10.37 17.50
CA PHE A 301 -14.94 9.51 16.77
C PHE A 301 -16.38 9.98 16.98
N ASN A 302 -17.08 10.29 15.89
CA ASN A 302 -18.48 10.67 15.90
C ASN A 302 -19.38 9.42 15.84
N VAL A 303 -20.15 9.17 16.89
CA VAL A 303 -21.09 8.03 16.96
C VAL A 303 -22.35 8.31 16.16
N PHE A 304 -22.76 9.57 16.08
CA PHE A 304 -23.94 9.99 15.34
C PHE A 304 -23.61 10.05 13.85
N GLN A 305 -24.21 9.12 13.10
CA GLN A 305 -24.00 8.94 11.67
C GLN A 305 -25.13 9.60 10.84
N GLY A 306 -25.90 10.50 11.46
CA GLY A 306 -27.09 11.09 10.88
C GLY A 306 -28.39 10.42 11.31
N PHE A 307 -29.50 10.95 10.81
CA PHE A 307 -30.82 10.37 11.02
C PHE A 307 -31.07 9.25 10.00
N LYS A 308 -31.97 8.33 10.35
CA LYS A 308 -32.39 7.23 9.47
C LYS A 308 -32.97 7.72 8.13
N TYR A 309 -33.55 8.92 8.11
CA TYR A 309 -34.22 9.50 6.95
C TYR A 309 -33.47 10.74 6.49
N ASP A 310 -33.38 10.91 5.17
CA ASP A 310 -32.77 12.08 4.56
C ASP A 310 -33.62 13.33 4.73
N LYS A 311 -32.94 14.48 4.78
CA LYS A 311 -33.59 15.78 4.77
C LYS A 311 -34.19 16.05 3.39
N LEU A 312 -35.50 16.28 3.34
CA LEU A 312 -36.18 16.68 2.12
C LEU A 312 -35.92 18.17 1.80
N GLU A 313 -35.67 18.49 0.53
CA GLU A 313 -35.57 19.88 0.06
C GLU A 313 -36.94 20.58 0.02
N GLN A 314 -38.00 19.83 -0.27
CA GLN A 314 -39.38 20.28 -0.30
C GLN A 314 -40.27 19.31 0.48
N VAL A 315 -41.19 19.86 1.26
CA VAL A 315 -42.13 19.08 2.07
C VAL A 315 -43.52 19.18 1.43
N ASP A 316 -44.13 18.03 1.17
CA ASP A 316 -45.52 17.93 0.76
C ASP A 316 -46.41 18.03 2.01
N GLU A 317 -46.91 19.23 2.30
CA GLU A 317 -47.69 19.51 3.51
C GLU A 317 -48.92 18.61 3.62
N SER A 318 -49.52 18.21 2.50
CA SER A 318 -50.72 17.34 2.50
C SER A 318 -50.48 15.97 3.14
N LYS A 319 -49.24 15.46 3.08
CA LYS A 319 -48.86 14.17 3.66
C LYS A 319 -48.64 14.22 5.16
N ILE A 320 -48.28 15.40 5.68
CA ILE A 320 -48.01 15.60 7.11
C ILE A 320 -49.15 16.32 7.83
N ASP A 321 -50.12 16.87 7.10
CA ASP A 321 -51.27 17.62 7.64
C ASP A 321 -51.99 16.86 8.74
N MET A 322 -52.34 15.59 8.50
CA MET A 322 -53.00 14.73 9.49
C MET A 322 -52.15 14.53 10.76
N PHE A 323 -50.82 14.46 10.63
CA PHE A 323 -49.94 14.33 11.78
C PHE A 323 -49.84 15.64 12.57
N ILE A 324 -49.71 16.77 11.87
CA ILE A 324 -49.54 18.08 12.46
C ILE A 324 -50.86 18.59 13.08
N ASN A 325 -51.94 18.63 12.28
CA ASN A 325 -53.19 19.28 12.66
C ASN A 325 -54.14 18.35 13.43
N ASP A 326 -54.43 17.15 12.94
CA ASP A 326 -55.41 16.27 13.62
C ASP A 326 -54.79 15.61 14.86
N LEU A 327 -53.61 15.01 14.70
CA LEU A 327 -52.97 14.27 15.79
C LEU A 327 -52.28 15.22 16.77
N THR A 328 -51.32 16.03 16.33
CA THR A 328 -50.49 16.82 17.26
C THR A 328 -51.26 18.00 17.85
N TYR A 329 -51.91 18.83 17.02
CA TYR A 329 -52.71 19.96 17.53
C TYR A 329 -54.03 19.51 18.16
N GLY A 330 -54.86 18.77 17.39
CA GLY A 330 -56.20 18.40 17.83
C GLY A 330 -56.21 17.42 19.00
N THR A 331 -55.40 16.37 18.94
CA THR A 331 -55.47 15.26 19.91
C THR A 331 -54.45 15.41 21.05
N ILE A 332 -53.17 15.64 20.74
CA ILE A 332 -52.10 15.68 21.74
C ILE A 332 -52.11 17.00 22.52
N ALA A 333 -52.19 18.14 21.82
CA ALA A 333 -52.28 19.45 22.45
C ALA A 333 -53.70 19.83 22.88
N GLY A 334 -54.71 19.03 22.51
CA GLY A 334 -56.11 19.26 22.86
C GLY A 334 -56.66 20.59 22.32
N GLY A 335 -56.17 21.03 21.16
CA GLY A 335 -56.50 22.33 20.56
C GLY A 335 -55.84 23.52 21.25
N ASN A 336 -54.91 23.32 22.19
CA ASN A 336 -54.15 24.41 22.80
C ASN A 336 -52.95 24.78 21.92
N LYS A 337 -52.98 25.98 21.35
CA LYS A 337 -51.94 26.49 20.45
C LYS A 337 -50.57 26.61 21.11
N GLU A 338 -50.48 27.09 22.35
CA GLU A 338 -49.20 27.26 23.04
C GLU A 338 -48.51 25.92 23.31
N VAL A 339 -49.29 24.91 23.72
CA VAL A 339 -48.80 23.54 23.94
C VAL A 339 -48.35 22.92 22.62
N PHE A 340 -49.13 23.09 21.56
CA PHE A 340 -48.80 22.61 20.22
C PHE A 340 -47.47 23.19 19.71
N GLU A 341 -47.32 24.52 19.77
CA GLU A 341 -46.08 25.19 19.35
C GLU A 341 -44.88 24.75 20.19
N TYR A 342 -45.06 24.57 21.51
CA TYR A 342 -44.01 24.06 22.38
C TYR A 342 -43.56 22.64 21.96
N ILE A 343 -44.51 21.74 21.69
CA ILE A 343 -44.20 20.36 21.25
C ILE A 343 -43.42 20.36 19.94
N LEU A 344 -43.88 21.11 18.92
CA LEU A 344 -43.21 21.17 17.63
C LEU A 344 -41.80 21.77 17.73
N ASN A 345 -41.64 22.87 18.46
CA ASN A 345 -40.33 23.48 18.67
C ASN A 345 -39.39 22.56 19.44
N TRP A 346 -39.91 21.78 20.39
CA TRP A 346 -39.13 20.79 21.14
C TRP A 346 -38.62 19.67 20.23
N ILE A 347 -39.46 19.13 19.34
CA ILE A 347 -39.04 18.12 18.35
C ILE A 347 -38.03 18.72 17.36
N ALA A 348 -38.32 19.91 16.82
CA ALA A 348 -37.44 20.61 15.88
C ALA A 348 -36.06 20.87 16.48
N PHE A 349 -36.00 21.28 17.76
CA PHE A 349 -34.74 21.47 18.47
C PHE A 349 -33.91 20.19 18.51
N ILE A 350 -34.52 19.03 18.82
CA ILE A 350 -33.82 17.74 18.84
C ILE A 350 -33.27 17.38 17.46
N ALA A 351 -34.07 17.53 16.42
CA ALA A 351 -33.68 17.23 15.04
C ALA A 351 -32.54 18.13 14.54
N GLN A 352 -32.59 19.43 14.88
CA GLN A 352 -31.61 20.42 14.43
C GLN A 352 -30.31 20.40 15.25
N ASN A 353 -30.38 19.99 16.52
CA ASN A 353 -29.26 20.07 17.47
C ASN A 353 -28.89 18.68 18.00
N ALA A 354 -28.61 17.75 17.08
CA ALA A 354 -28.23 16.38 17.43
C ALA A 354 -27.10 16.36 18.47
N GLY A 355 -27.32 15.68 19.60
CA GLY A 355 -26.38 15.59 20.71
C GLY A 355 -26.55 16.64 21.82
N GLN A 356 -27.38 17.65 21.62
CA GLN A 356 -27.77 18.57 22.69
C GLN A 356 -28.93 18.00 23.52
N LYS A 357 -28.84 18.14 24.84
CA LYS A 357 -29.90 17.70 25.76
C LYS A 357 -30.92 18.82 25.92
N THR A 358 -32.19 18.55 25.65
CA THR A 358 -33.31 19.47 25.92
C THR A 358 -33.50 19.78 27.41
N ARG A 359 -33.06 18.88 28.30
CA ARG A 359 -33.22 18.95 29.76
C ARG A 359 -34.70 19.01 30.22
N THR A 360 -35.62 18.68 29.32
CA THR A 360 -37.06 18.63 29.57
C THR A 360 -37.61 17.34 28.95
N ALA A 361 -38.70 16.82 29.53
CA ALA A 361 -39.39 15.64 29.02
C ALA A 361 -40.90 15.94 28.92
N ILE A 362 -41.52 15.50 27.82
CA ILE A 362 -42.96 15.64 27.61
C ILE A 362 -43.62 14.33 28.06
N ILE A 363 -44.59 14.42 28.98
CA ILE A 363 -45.35 13.27 29.49
C ILE A 363 -46.77 13.33 28.92
N LEU A 364 -47.11 12.35 28.08
CA LEU A 364 -48.45 12.23 27.51
C LEU A 364 -49.35 11.36 28.40
N GLN A 365 -50.34 11.98 29.05
CA GLN A 365 -51.31 11.30 29.90
C GLN A 365 -52.70 11.28 29.26
N GLY A 366 -53.45 10.20 29.51
CA GLY A 366 -54.81 10.05 28.99
C GLY A 366 -55.20 8.59 28.79
N LEU A 367 -56.44 8.36 28.33
CA LEU A 367 -56.98 7.02 28.09
C LEU A 367 -56.17 6.22 27.05
N GLN A 368 -56.38 4.91 27.02
CA GLN A 368 -55.79 4.07 25.97
C GLN A 368 -56.41 4.40 24.60
N ARG A 369 -55.64 4.21 23.52
CA ARG A 369 -56.06 4.39 22.11
C ARG A 369 -56.37 5.83 21.67
N ILE A 370 -55.89 6.84 22.40
CA ILE A 370 -56.01 8.26 22.02
C ILE A 370 -54.87 8.78 21.12
N GLY A 371 -54.08 7.90 20.50
CA GLY A 371 -53.02 8.32 19.56
C GLY A 371 -51.63 8.57 20.17
N LYS A 372 -51.42 8.40 21.49
CA LYS A 372 -50.09 8.57 22.12
C LYS A 372 -48.97 7.79 21.43
N ASN A 373 -49.19 6.49 21.15
CA ASN A 373 -48.20 5.66 20.49
C ASN A 373 -48.01 6.07 19.02
N ARG A 374 -49.10 6.42 18.32
CA ARG A 374 -49.03 6.88 16.91
C ARG A 374 -48.19 8.14 16.79
N PHE A 375 -48.28 9.04 17.76
CA PHE A 375 -47.47 10.25 17.82
C PHE A 375 -45.98 9.91 18.00
N THR A 376 -45.65 9.04 18.96
CA THR A 376 -44.26 8.66 19.22
C THR A 376 -43.65 7.76 18.14
N ASP A 377 -44.44 6.93 17.46
CA ASP A 377 -43.93 6.04 16.40
C ASP A 377 -43.55 6.79 15.12
N ALA A 378 -44.11 7.99 14.92
CA ALA A 378 -43.87 8.82 13.74
C ALA A 378 -42.66 9.76 13.88
N ILE A 379 -42.19 9.97 15.12
CA ILE A 379 -41.02 10.79 15.46
C ILE A 379 -39.81 9.87 15.62
#